data_AF-A0A813B697-F1
#
_entry.id   AF-A0A813B697-F1
#
_cell.length_a   1.000
_cell.length_b   1.000
_cell.length_c   1.000
_cell.angle_alpha   90.00
_cell.angle_beta   90.00
_cell.angle_gamma   90.00
#
_symmetry.space_group_name_H-M   'P 1'
#
loop_
_entity.id
_entity.type
_entity.pdbx_description
1 polymer ?
#
loop_
_entity_poly.entity_id
_entity_poly.type
_entity_poly.pdbx_seq_one_letter_code
_entity_poly.pdbx_strand_id
1 'polypeptide(L)'
;MQDLLLAAGLSPDVLDVDVQAMNTIENAIYAVPLLRDRSIKTAILVTSDFHSARAAFLFQSVFRAHGLNVSLLTDPAPSGLESGPP
;
A
#
# COMPACT_ATOMS: atom_id res chain seq x y z
N MET A 1 -7.22 0.77 11.28
CA MET A 1 -6.16 1.66 10.77
C MET A 1 -6.70 3.06 10.55
N GLN A 2 -7.83 3.25 9.85
CA GLN A 2 -8.45 4.57 9.65
C GLN A 2 -8.60 5.37 10.96
N ASP A 3 -9.20 4.78 12.00
CA ASP A 3 -9.41 5.48 13.28
C ASP A 3 -8.11 5.96 13.93
N LEU A 4 -7.02 5.20 13.77
CA LEU A 4 -5.70 5.56 14.28
C LEU A 4 -5.16 6.80 13.55
N LEU A 5 -5.31 6.86 12.22
CA LEU A 5 -4.89 8.01 11.41
C LEU A 5 -5.73 9.26 11.73
N LEU A 6 -7.04 9.10 11.92
CA LEU A 6 -7.92 10.19 12.33
C LEU A 6 -7.56 10.70 13.74
N ALA A 7 -7.29 9.80 14.68
CA ALA A 7 -6.84 10.17 16.03
C ALA A 7 -5.48 10.86 16.04
N ALA A 8 -4.61 10.56 15.05
CA ALA A 8 -3.35 11.25 14.83
C ALA A 8 -3.49 12.64 14.18
N GLY A 9 -4.71 13.08 13.88
CA GLY A 9 -5.01 14.42 13.36
C GLY A 9 -5.04 14.52 11.84
N LEU A 10 -5.04 13.39 11.10
CA LEU A 10 -5.27 13.44 9.66
C LEU A 10 -6.72 13.77 9.34
N SER A 11 -6.92 14.60 8.32
CA SER A 11 -8.25 14.95 7.85
C SER A 11 -8.88 13.78 7.06
N PRO A 12 -10.19 13.51 7.18
CA PRO A 12 -10.83 12.41 6.46
C PRO A 12 -10.73 12.52 4.93
N ASP A 13 -10.69 13.73 4.36
CA ASP A 13 -10.61 13.97 2.91
C ASP A 13 -9.25 13.60 2.30
N VAL A 14 -8.21 13.43 3.12
CA VAL A 14 -6.91 12.93 2.67
C VAL A 14 -6.77 11.40 2.81
N LEU A 15 -7.83 10.72 3.26
CA LEU A 15 -7.86 9.27 3.45
C LEU A 15 -8.75 8.60 2.40
N ASP A 16 -8.16 7.75 1.57
CA ASP A 16 -8.89 6.80 0.74
C ASP A 16 -8.87 5.43 1.43
N VAL A 17 -10.05 4.88 1.74
CA VAL A 17 -10.18 3.63 2.50
C VAL A 17 -10.79 2.56 1.62
N ASP A 18 -9.99 1.53 1.32
CA ASP A 18 -10.45 0.32 0.67
C ASP A 18 -11.05 -0.65 1.70
N VAL A 19 -12.32 -1.02 1.49
CA VAL A 19 -13.05 -2.01 2.31
C VAL A 19 -13.44 -3.25 1.52
N GLN A 20 -13.01 -3.36 0.26
CA GLN A 20 -13.43 -4.40 -0.68
C GLN A 20 -12.32 -5.42 -0.95
N ALA A 21 -11.04 -5.03 -0.92
CA ALA A 21 -9.94 -5.95 -1.21
C ALA A 21 -9.84 -7.09 -0.19
N MET A 22 -9.85 -8.32 -0.68
CA MET A 22 -9.68 -9.56 0.11
C MET A 22 -8.26 -10.12 0.03
N ASN A 23 -7.42 -9.60 -0.86
CA ASN A 23 -6.02 -10.03 -1.01
C ASN A 23 -5.13 -8.89 -1.55
N THR A 24 -3.81 -9.10 -1.54
CA THR A 24 -2.82 -8.08 -1.94
C THR A 24 -2.92 -7.69 -3.42
N ILE A 25 -3.37 -8.59 -4.30
CA ILE A 25 -3.54 -8.29 -5.73
C ILE A 25 -4.73 -7.35 -5.91
N GLU A 26 -5.85 -7.62 -5.24
CA GLU A 26 -7.03 -6.74 -5.24
C GLU A 26 -6.71 -5.36 -4.68
N ASN A 27 -5.96 -5.27 -3.57
CA ASN A 27 -5.47 -3.99 -3.04
C ASN A 27 -4.72 -3.19 -4.12
N ALA A 28 -3.83 -3.83 -4.87
CA ALA A 28 -3.07 -3.19 -5.93
C ALA A 28 -3.98 -2.75 -7.10
N ILE A 29 -4.97 -3.57 -7.48
CA ILE A 29 -5.92 -3.25 -8.56
C ILE A 29 -6.78 -2.04 -8.18
N TYR A 30 -7.31 -2.01 -6.96
CA TYR A 30 -8.18 -0.92 -6.50
C TYR A 30 -7.41 0.39 -6.24
N ALA A 31 -6.10 0.32 -5.99
CA ALA A 31 -5.25 1.50 -5.92
C ALA A 31 -4.99 2.16 -7.30
N VAL A 32 -5.07 1.43 -8.42
CA VAL A 32 -4.78 1.96 -9.76
C VAL A 32 -5.61 3.19 -10.13
N PRO A 33 -6.97 3.16 -10.08
CA PRO A 33 -7.76 4.34 -10.45
C PRO A 33 -7.44 5.53 -9.54
N LEU A 34 -7.29 5.30 -8.23
CA LEU A 34 -6.96 6.35 -7.27
C LEU A 34 -5.65 7.09 -7.63
N LEU A 35 -4.58 6.32 -7.88
CA LEU A 35 -3.28 6.88 -8.22
C LEU A 35 -3.30 7.60 -9.58
N ARG A 36 -4.06 7.08 -10.54
CA ARG A 36 -4.21 7.67 -11.87
C ARG A 36 -4.98 8.99 -11.82
N ASP A 37 -6.14 9.00 -11.16
CA ASP A 37 -7.04 10.16 -11.12
C ASP A 37 -6.38 11.33 -10.38
N ARG A 38 -5.57 11.04 -9.36
CA ARG A 38 -4.77 12.03 -8.62
C ARG A 38 -3.41 12.35 -9.27
N SER A 39 -3.10 11.76 -10.44
CA SER A 39 -1.84 11.97 -11.17
C SER A 39 -0.58 11.73 -10.33
N ILE A 40 -0.64 10.78 -9.40
CA ILE A 40 0.47 10.45 -8.49
C ILE A 40 1.66 9.92 -9.31
N LYS A 41 2.87 10.33 -8.92
CA LYS A 41 4.13 9.90 -9.56
C LYS A 41 4.95 8.97 -8.69
N THR A 42 4.80 9.09 -7.37
CA THR A 42 5.52 8.28 -6.38
C THR A 42 4.55 7.85 -5.30
N ALA A 43 4.59 6.58 -4.94
CA ALA A 43 3.84 6.00 -3.84
C ALA A 43 4.79 5.27 -2.89
N ILE A 44 4.51 5.35 -1.59
CA ILE A 44 5.21 4.58 -0.56
C ILE A 44 4.29 3.44 -0.15
N LEU A 45 4.77 2.21 -0.30
CA LEU A 45 4.11 1.01 0.16
C LEU A 45 4.60 0.67 1.57
N VAL A 46 3.71 0.82 2.55
CA VAL A 46 3.97 0.48 3.95
C VAL A 46 3.28 -0.85 4.27
N THR A 47 4.07 -1.84 4.70
CA THR A 47 3.58 -3.11 5.25
C THR A 47 4.67 -3.74 6.11
N SER A 48 4.42 -4.89 6.72
CA SER A 48 5.43 -5.54 7.56
C SER A 48 6.69 -5.91 6.75
N ASP A 49 7.87 -5.87 7.35
CA ASP A 49 9.14 -6.23 6.70
C ASP A 49 9.07 -7.60 5.99
N PHE A 50 8.44 -8.59 6.63
CA PHE A 50 8.23 -9.94 6.12
C PHE A 50 7.40 -9.98 4.84
N HIS A 51 6.43 -9.06 4.71
CA HIS A 51 5.52 -9.02 3.56
C HIS A 51 5.94 -8.00 2.50
N SER A 52 6.87 -7.10 2.81
CA SER A 52 7.20 -5.94 1.96
C SER A 52 7.71 -6.34 0.58
N ALA A 53 8.59 -7.33 0.50
CA ALA A 53 9.11 -7.82 -0.78
C ALA A 53 8.00 -8.40 -1.68
N ARG A 54 7.12 -9.24 -1.09
CA ARG A 54 5.99 -9.84 -1.82
C ARG A 54 5.01 -8.78 -2.28
N ALA A 55 4.64 -7.86 -1.39
CA ALA A 55 3.67 -6.82 -1.69
C ALA A 55 4.21 -5.88 -2.80
N ALA A 56 5.48 -5.46 -2.71
CA ALA A 56 6.09 -4.62 -3.74
C ALA A 56 6.06 -5.27 -5.12
N PHE A 57 6.43 -6.55 -5.21
CA PHE A 57 6.38 -7.31 -6.46
C PHE A 57 4.98 -7.36 -7.06
N LEU A 58 3.95 -7.64 -6.24
CA LEU A 58 2.56 -7.71 -6.70
C LEU A 58 2.04 -6.35 -7.17
N PHE A 59 2.28 -5.29 -6.39
CA PHE A 59 1.88 -3.93 -6.75
C PHE A 59 2.54 -3.47 -8.05
N GLN A 60 3.85 -3.66 -8.20
CA GLN A 60 4.57 -3.31 -9.43
C GLN A 60 4.05 -4.10 -10.64
N SER A 61 3.75 -5.39 -10.47
CA SER A 61 3.21 -6.24 -11.52
C SER A 61 1.84 -5.74 -12.00
N VAL A 62 0.94 -5.43 -11.07
CA VAL A 62 -0.38 -4.87 -11.38
C VAL A 62 -0.26 -3.48 -12.01
N PHE A 63 0.56 -2.58 -11.46
CA PHE A 63 0.74 -1.24 -12.03
C PHE A 63 1.24 -1.30 -13.48
N ARG A 64 2.23 -2.16 -13.76
CA ARG A 64 2.70 -2.42 -15.13
C ARG A 64 1.59 -2.97 -16.02
N ALA A 65 0.82 -3.96 -15.55
CA ALA A 65 -0.28 -4.55 -16.32
C ALA A 65 -1.37 -3.54 -16.67
N HIS A 66 -1.59 -2.53 -15.81
CA HIS A 66 -2.56 -1.45 -16.03
C HIS A 66 -1.96 -0.18 -16.65
N GLY A 67 -0.70 -0.23 -17.13
CA GLY A 67 -0.02 0.92 -17.76
C GLY A 67 0.19 2.12 -16.82
N LEU A 68 0.17 1.89 -15.51
CA LEU A 68 0.38 2.94 -14.50
C LEU A 68 1.88 3.15 -14.29
N ASN A 69 2.37 4.36 -14.57
CA ASN A 69 3.77 4.74 -14.37
C ASN A 69 3.94 5.49 -13.04
N VAL A 70 4.07 4.74 -11.95
CA VAL A 70 4.29 5.23 -10.58
C VAL A 70 5.57 4.60 -10.03
N SER A 71 6.46 5.41 -9.47
CA SER A 71 7.60 4.93 -8.69
C SER A 71 7.09 4.39 -7.35
N LEU A 72 7.29 3.10 -7.09
CA LEU A 72 6.88 2.47 -5.85
C LEU A 72 8.11 2.30 -4.94
N LEU A 73 8.12 3.05 -3.83
CA LEU A 73 9.09 2.90 -2.76
C LEU A 73 8.48 2.00 -1.67
N THR A 74 9.31 1.24 -0.97
CA THR A 74 8.87 0.41 0.17
C THR A 74 9.40 1.01 1.46
N ASP A 75 8.53 1.11 2.46
CA ASP A 75 8.90 1.49 3.83
C ASP A 75 8.42 0.37 4.78
N PRO A 76 9.28 -0.63 5.04
CA PRO A 76 8.89 -1.80 5.83
C PRO A 76 8.73 -1.44 7.31
N ALA A 77 7.58 -1.80 7.89
CA ALA A 77 7.34 -1.73 9.31
C ALA A 77 7.84 -3.00 10.03
N PRO A 78 8.44 -2.91 11.22
CA PRO A 78 8.92 -4.08 11.97
C PRO A 78 7.81 -5.12 12.16
N SER A 79 8.03 -6.36 11.72
CA SER A 79 7.08 -7.46 11.97
C SER A 79 7.29 -8.13 13.32
N GLY A 80 8.46 -7.96 13.94
CA GLY A 80 8.88 -8.72 15.11
C GLY A 80 9.18 -10.20 14.82
N LEU A 81 9.22 -10.62 13.54
CA LEU A 81 9.57 -11.99 13.14
C LEU A 81 11.08 -12.21 12.97
N GLU A 82 11.85 -11.12 12.93
CA GLU A 82 13.31 -11.12 12.86
C GLU A 82 13.99 -11.76 14.09
N SER A 83 13.29 -11.86 15.23
CA SER A 83 13.78 -12.48 16.46
C SER A 83 13.54 -14.00 16.58
N GLY A 84 12.82 -14.63 15.63
CA GLY A 84 12.37 -16.02 15.80
C GLY A 84 11.34 -16.19 16.94
N PRO A 85 10.76 -17.39 17.15
CA PRO A 85 9.99 -17.65 18.37
C PRO A 85 10.91 -17.55 19.60
N PRO A 86 10.37 -17.20 20.78
CA PRO A 86 11.12 -17.27 22.04
C PRO A 86 11.61 -18.68 22.35
#